data_AF-A0A924C558-F1
#
_entry.id   AF-A0A924C558-F1
#
_cell.length_a   1.000
_cell.length_b   1.000
_cell.length_c   1.000
_cell.angle_alpha   90.00
_cell.angle_beta   90.00
_cell.angle_gamma   90.00
#
_symmetry.space_group_name_H-M   'P 1'
#
loop_
_entity.id
_entity.type
_entity.pdbx_description
1 polymer ?
#
loop_
_entity_poly.entity_id
_entity_poly.type
_entity_poly.pdbx_seq_one_letter_code
_entity_poly.pdbx_strand_id
1 'polypeptide(L)'
;MKDGVRARYTLEFKQEAVRLVRGGEKLSAVARTLGVSAQSLDNWVKAEASGRLRDVRGKALTAEQMEIARLKAELSRVRMERDILKKATAYFARE
;
A
#
# COMPACT_ATOMS: atom_id res chain seq x y z
N MET A 1 -11.27 7.49 -17.20
CA MET A 1 -9.91 6.96 -16.95
C MET A 1 -9.33 7.79 -15.81
N LYS A 2 -8.99 7.21 -14.66
CA LYS A 2 -8.41 8.00 -13.56
C LYS A 2 -6.95 8.25 -13.92
N ASP A 3 -6.60 9.49 -14.23
CA ASP A 3 -5.22 9.94 -14.39
C ASP A 3 -4.48 9.72 -13.07
N GLY A 4 -3.90 8.53 -12.94
CA GLY A 4 -3.17 8.11 -11.75
C GLY A 4 -1.86 8.87 -11.72
N VAL A 5 -1.80 9.94 -10.93
CA VAL A 5 -0.53 10.57 -10.53
C VAL A 5 0.38 9.44 -10.04
N ARG A 6 1.45 9.16 -10.79
CA ARG A 6 2.42 8.12 -10.44
C ARG A 6 3.06 8.49 -9.11
N ALA A 7 2.64 7.80 -8.04
CA ALA A 7 3.26 7.94 -6.73
C ALA A 7 4.76 7.66 -6.84
N ARG A 8 5.58 8.62 -6.40
CA ARG A 8 7.03 8.48 -6.34
C ARG A 8 7.40 8.05 -4.93
N TYR A 9 7.96 6.86 -4.80
CA TYR A 9 8.43 6.30 -3.53
C TYR A 9 9.94 6.47 -3.42
N THR A 10 10.43 6.77 -2.21
CA THR A 10 11.87 6.84 -1.93
C THR A 10 12.54 5.50 -2.20
N LEU A 11 13.86 5.51 -2.42
CA LEU A 11 14.63 4.27 -2.59
C LEU A 11 14.54 3.39 -1.34
N GLU A 12 14.68 3.98 -0.16
CA GLU A 12 14.61 3.27 1.13
C GLU A 12 13.26 2.55 1.31
N PHE A 13 12.15 3.22 1.01
CA PHE A 13 10.84 2.59 1.07
C PHE A 13 10.72 1.39 0.13
N LYS A 14 11.22 1.51 -1.10
CA LYS A 14 11.19 0.40 -2.06
C LYS A 14 12.05 -0.77 -1.56
N GLN A 15 13.24 -0.50 -1.00
CA GLN A 15 14.12 -1.53 -0.45
C GLN A 15 13.44 -2.27 0.70
N GLU A 16 12.81 -1.55 1.62
CA GLU A 16 12.08 -2.17 2.73
C GLU A 16 10.90 -3.03 2.25
N ALA A 17 10.11 -2.50 1.29
CA ALA A 17 9.02 -3.25 0.70
C ALA A 17 9.50 -4.55 0.03
N VAL A 18 10.64 -4.52 -0.66
CA VAL A 18 11.24 -5.71 -1.27
C VAL A 18 11.81 -6.66 -0.21
N ARG A 19 12.41 -6.15 0.87
CA ARG A 19 12.92 -6.95 2.00
C ARG A 19 11.82 -7.81 2.61
N LEU A 20 10.62 -7.27 2.81
CA LEU A 20 9.47 -8.03 3.34
C LEU A 20 9.10 -9.19 2.42
N VAL A 21 9.03 -8.95 1.11
CA VAL A 21 8.71 -10.00 0.12
C VAL A 21 9.80 -11.07 0.08
N ARG A 22 11.08 -10.68 0.09
CA ARG A 22 12.21 -11.63 0.15
C ARG A 22 12.28 -12.39 1.48
N GLY A 23 11.77 -11.81 2.55
CA GLY A 23 11.59 -12.45 3.86
C GLY A 23 10.47 -13.49 3.90
N GLY A 24 9.76 -13.73 2.79
CA GLY A 24 8.75 -14.78 2.67
C GLY A 24 7.31 -14.27 2.75
N GLU A 25 7.09 -12.97 2.93
CA GLU A 25 5.74 -12.42 2.89
C GLU A 25 5.14 -12.46 1.47
N LYS A 26 3.83 -12.76 1.39
CA LYS A 26 3.12 -12.76 0.11
C LYS A 26 3.11 -11.34 -0.47
N LEU A 27 3.62 -11.18 -1.70
CA LEU A 27 3.66 -9.91 -2.43
C LEU A 27 2.31 -9.15 -2.39
N SER A 28 1.20 -9.86 -2.58
CA SER A 28 -0.14 -9.25 -2.55
C SER A 28 -0.54 -8.71 -1.17
N ALA A 29 -0.07 -9.34 -0.08
CA ALA A 29 -0.30 -8.87 1.28
C ALA A 29 0.53 -7.61 1.54
N VAL A 30 1.83 -7.64 1.24
CA VAL A 30 2.73 -6.49 1.38
C VAL A 30 2.21 -5.29 0.58
N ALA A 31 1.79 -5.50 -0.67
CA ALA A 31 1.23 -4.45 -1.52
C ALA A 31 -0.01 -3.78 -0.89
N ARG A 32 -0.94 -4.58 -0.35
CA ARG A 32 -2.13 -4.08 0.35
C ARG A 32 -1.77 -3.32 1.62
N THR A 33 -0.88 -3.87 2.45
CA THR A 33 -0.44 -3.26 3.71
C THR A 33 0.23 -1.91 3.48
N LEU A 34 1.08 -1.82 2.45
CA LEU A 34 1.82 -0.62 2.11
C LEU A 34 1.03 0.37 1.23
N GLY A 35 -0.19 0.02 0.82
CA GLY A 35 -0.99 0.87 -0.06
C GLY A 35 -0.35 1.10 -1.44
N VAL A 36 0.46 0.15 -1.93
CA VAL A 36 1.11 0.21 -3.24
C VAL A 36 0.49 -0.80 -4.20
N SER A 37 0.57 -0.54 -5.49
CA SER A 37 0.10 -1.53 -6.47
C SER A 37 1.00 -2.77 -6.44
N ALA A 38 0.39 -3.96 -6.53
CA ALA A 38 1.14 -5.22 -6.60
C ALA A 38 2.12 -5.23 -7.79
N GLN A 39 1.73 -4.62 -8.92
CA GLN A 39 2.61 -4.49 -10.08
C GLN A 39 3.83 -3.61 -9.79
N SER A 40 3.67 -2.51 -9.07
CA SER A 40 4.79 -1.65 -8.66
C SER A 40 5.77 -2.42 -7.79
N LEU A 41 5.25 -3.17 -6.81
CA LEU A 41 6.06 -3.98 -5.91
C LEU A 41 6.80 -5.10 -6.65
N ASP A 42 6.12 -5.82 -7.54
CA ASP A 42 6.74 -6.84 -8.40
C ASP A 42 7.88 -6.25 -9.26
N ASN A 43 7.67 -5.07 -9.84
CA ASN A 43 8.70 -4.37 -10.58
C ASN A 43 9.91 -4.01 -9.71
N TRP A 44 9.70 -3.64 -8.45
CA TRP A 44 10.81 -3.35 -7.52
C TRP A 44 11.58 -4.60 -7.14
N VAL A 45 10.89 -5.73 -6.87
CA VAL A 45 11.54 -7.01 -6.58
C VAL A 45 12.45 -7.44 -7.75
N LYS A 46 11.95 -7.33 -8.99
CA LYS A 46 12.71 -7.61 -10.22
C LYS A 46 13.87 -6.62 -10.44
N ALA A 47 13.64 -5.34 -10.16
CA ALA A 47 14.68 -4.32 -10.27
C ALA A 47 15.80 -4.57 -9.25
N GLU A 48 15.47 -4.94 -8.02
CA GLU A 48 16.46 -5.27 -6.98
C GLU A 48 17.24 -6.53 -7.34
N ALA A 49 16.56 -7.58 -7.83
CA ALA A 49 17.21 -8.81 -8.30
C ALA A 49 18.21 -8.58 -9.43
N SER A 50 17.99 -7.54 -10.25
CA SER A 50 18.89 -7.15 -11.34
C SER A 50 19.86 -6.01 -10.99
N GLY A 51 19.94 -5.58 -9.72
CA GLY A 51 20.82 -4.48 -9.29
C GLY A 51 20.43 -3.10 -9.87
N ARG A 52 19.20 -2.96 -10.36
CA ARG A 52 18.66 -1.75 -11.01
C ARG A 52 17.63 -1.01 -10.18
N LEU A 53 17.39 -1.43 -8.93
CA LEU A 53 16.52 -0.67 -8.03
C LEU A 53 17.19 0.67 -7.70
N ARG A 54 16.60 1.77 -8.19
CA ARG A 54 17.15 3.12 -8.07
C ARG A 54 16.06 4.11 -7.70
N ASP A 55 16.50 5.24 -7.15
CA ASP A 55 15.60 6.36 -6.92
C ASP A 55 15.15 6.99 -8.25
N VAL A 56 13.92 7.48 -8.29
CA VAL A 56 13.40 8.21 -9.45
C VAL A 56 13.80 9.67 -9.25
N ARG A 57 14.74 10.19 -10.05
CA ARG A 57 15.16 11.60 -9.98
C ARG A 57 13.94 12.55 -9.96
N GLY A 58 13.73 13.22 -8.82
CA GLY A 58 12.65 14.19 -8.54
C GLY A 58 12.02 13.95 -7.16
N LYS A 59 11.30 14.93 -6.61
CA LYS A 59 10.71 14.86 -5.25
C LYS A 59 9.89 13.57 -5.06
N ALA A 60 10.44 12.62 -4.30
CA ALA A 60 9.71 11.48 -3.78
C ALA A 60 8.68 11.96 -2.74
N LEU A 61 7.63 11.18 -2.51
CA LEU A 61 6.73 11.40 -1.38
C LEU A 61 7.55 11.29 -0.08
N THR A 62 7.41 12.24 0.82
CA THR A 62 8.07 12.19 2.14
C THR A 62 7.51 11.02 2.94
N ALA A 63 8.28 10.50 3.90
CA ALA A 63 7.82 9.44 4.81
C ALA A 63 6.49 9.82 5.49
N GLU A 64 6.33 11.10 5.83
CA GLU A 64 5.09 11.66 6.37
C GLU A 64 3.92 11.57 5.38
N GLN A 65 4.13 11.91 4.10
CA GLN A 65 3.10 11.77 3.07
C GLN A 65 2.68 10.31 2.85
N MET A 66 3.63 9.39 3.00
CA MET A 66 3.37 7.96 2.91
C MET A 66 2.58 7.45 4.12
N GLU A 67 2.95 7.89 5.32
CA GLU A 67 2.24 7.55 6.54
C GLU A 67 0.82 8.11 6.53
N ILE A 68 0.63 9.36 6.08
CA ILE A 68 -0.70 9.95 5.86
C ILE A 68 -1.53 9.11 4.89
N ALA A 69 -0.92 8.60 3.82
CA ALA A 69 -1.62 7.77 2.85
C ALA A 69 -2.03 6.41 3.46
N ARG A 70 -1.14 5.77 4.22
CA ARG A 70 -1.40 4.53 4.96
C ARG A 70 -2.53 4.72 5.97
N LEU A 71 -2.44 5.74 6.82
CA LEU A 71 -3.43 6.05 7.84
C LEU A 71 -4.82 6.32 7.24
N LYS A 72 -4.88 7.03 6.10
CA LYS A 72 -6.13 7.24 5.36
C LYS A 72 -6.75 5.94 4.85
N ALA A 73 -5.93 5.02 4.35
CA ALA A 73 -6.40 3.72 3.88
C ALA A 73 -6.94 2.86 5.04
N GLU A 74 -6.23 2.82 6.16
CA GLU A 74 -6.63 2.09 7.37
C GLU A 74 -7.94 2.65 7.95
N LEU A 75 -8.03 3.98 8.07
CA LEU A 75 -9.25 4.66 8.52
C LEU A 75 -10.46 4.34 7.64
N SER A 76 -10.28 4.29 6.32
CA SER A 76 -11.33 3.93 5.37
C SER A 76 -11.83 2.50 5.60
N ARG A 77 -10.90 1.55 5.76
CA ARG A 77 -11.22 0.14 6.02
C ARG A 77 -12.00 -0.02 7.32
N VAL A 78 -11.52 0.55 8.42
CA VAL A 78 -12.18 0.46 9.74
C VAL A 78 -13.57 1.07 9.71
N ARG A 79 -13.76 2.20 9.01
CA ARG A 79 -15.08 2.81 8.83
C ARG A 79 -16.03 1.89 8.07
N MET A 80 -15.56 1.25 7.01
CA MET A 80 -16.36 0.29 6.24
C MET A 80 -16.77 -0.91 7.08
N GLU A 81 -15.84 -1.52 7.82
CA GLU A 81 -16.12 -2.65 8.72
C GLU A 81 -17.15 -2.26 9.79
N ARG A 82 -16.99 -1.10 10.43
CA ARG A 82 -17.97 -0.55 11.38
C ARG A 82 -19.35 -0.37 10.75
N ASP A 83 -19.41 0.17 9.54
CA ASP A 83 -20.68 0.44 8.88
C ASP A 83 -21.41 -0.84 8.45
N ILE A 84 -20.67 -1.89 8.08
CA ILE A 84 -21.22 -3.23 7.84
C ILE A 84 -21.81 -3.78 9.14
N LEU A 85 -21.08 -3.72 10.26
CA LEU A 85 -21.59 -4.18 11.55
C LEU A 85 -22.86 -3.43 11.96
N LYS A 86 -22.87 -2.09 11.82
CA LYS A 86 -24.06 -1.27 12.14
C LYS A 86 -25.30 -1.68 11.32
N LYS A 87 -25.11 -1.98 10.04
CA LYS A 87 -26.20 -2.45 9.17
C LYS A 87 -26.70 -3.83 9.61
N ALA A 88 -25.80 -4.74 9.97
CA ALA A 88 -26.16 -6.06 10.47
C ALA A 88 -26.96 -5.95 11.78
N THR A 89 -26.49 -5.16 12.75
CA THR A 89 -27.22 -4.96 14.02
C THR A 89 -28.59 -4.34 13.82
N ALA A 90 -28.71 -3.39 12.89
CA ALA A 90 -29.99 -2.76 12.57
C ALA A 90 -30.98 -3.70 11.88
N TYR A 91 -30.48 -4.69 11.13
CA TYR A 91 -31.30 -5.74 10.53
C TYR A 91 -31.84 -6.69 11.62
N PHE A 92 -30.98 -7.18 12.52
CA PHE A 92 -31.38 -8.09 13.60
C PHE A 92 -32.27 -7.45 14.67
N ALA A 93 -32.20 -6.14 14.88
CA ALA A 93 -33.07 -5.42 15.82
C ALA A 93 -34.48 -5.13 15.26
N ARG A 94 -34.76 -5.49 14.00
CA ARG A 94 -36.05 -5.27 13.32
C ARG A 94 -36.84 -6.56 13.10
N GLU A 95 -36.27 -7.72 13.46
CA GLU A 95 -37.01 -8.99 13.60
C GLU A 95 -37.45 -9.23 15.05
#